data_AF-A0A1G5ZBA4-F1
#
_entry.id   AF-A0A1G5ZBA4-F1
#
_cell.length_a   1.000
_cell.length_b   1.000
_cell.length_c   1.000
_cell.angle_alpha   90.00
_cell.angle_beta   90.00
_cell.angle_gamma   90.00
#
_symmetry.space_group_name_H-M   'P 1'
#
loop_
_entity.id
_entity.type
_entity.pdbx_description
1 polymer ?
#
loop_
_entity_poly.entity_id
_entity_poly.type
_entity_poly.pdbx_seq_one_letter_code
_entity_poly.pdbx_strand_id
1 'polypeptide(L)'
;MNSALRCANHHMQLENYRPVDLELWSHDLGVTCEVPAGLHGPLFCNASTRQLTPLCTDHYLFFSKAMVNAGRIKYSQVSDRTHCFRTKEFNSQKHPVNRLVSTAFPAVPNGQVFAHGEFNFPVFLDPGTLETEKLWDADGKYYSALNAHPKVPLARPLARL
;
A
#
# COMPACT_ATOMS: atom_id res chain seq x y z
N MET A 1 31.68 8.09 -16.06
CA MET A 1 31.47 7.10 -14.97
C MET A 1 29.97 6.96 -14.74
N ASN A 2 29.41 5.75 -14.88
CA ASN A 2 27.96 5.52 -14.86
C ASN A 2 27.38 5.66 -13.43
N SER A 3 26.53 6.67 -13.21
CA SER A 3 25.87 6.96 -11.92
C SER A 3 24.98 5.81 -11.42
N ALA A 4 24.44 4.99 -12.33
CA ALA A 4 23.60 3.84 -12.01
C ALA A 4 24.30 2.78 -11.13
N LEU A 5 25.62 2.59 -11.29
CA LEU A 5 26.39 1.63 -10.48
C LEU A 5 26.59 2.07 -9.04
N ARG A 6 26.58 3.39 -8.76
CA ARG A 6 26.72 3.91 -7.38
C ARG A 6 25.52 3.64 -6.50
N CYS A 7 24.36 3.38 -7.10
CA CYS A 7 23.09 3.27 -6.40
C CYS A 7 22.66 1.82 -6.10
N ALA A 8 23.36 0.82 -6.65
CA ALA A 8 22.99 -0.60 -6.52
C ALA A 8 23.25 -1.20 -5.12
N ASN A 9 24.20 -0.63 -4.36
CA ASN A 9 24.56 -1.09 -3.01
C ASN A 9 24.16 -0.07 -1.93
N HIS A 10 23.05 0.64 -2.15
CA HIS A 10 22.57 1.63 -1.20
C HIS A 10 22.10 0.94 0.10
N HIS A 11 22.49 1.46 1.27
CA HIS A 11 22.16 0.84 2.58
C HIS A 11 20.65 0.58 2.77
N MET A 12 19.79 1.49 2.29
CA MET A 12 18.33 1.30 2.17
C MET A 12 17.88 0.26 1.10
N GLN A 13 18.72 -0.71 0.76
CA GLN A 13 18.45 -1.85 -0.13
C GLN A 13 19.14 -3.14 0.34
N LEU A 14 19.79 -3.11 1.51
CA LEU A 14 20.52 -4.25 2.05
C LEU A 14 19.79 -4.81 3.26
N GLU A 15 20.06 -6.07 3.58
CA GLU A 15 19.54 -6.75 4.76
C GLU A 15 18.01 -6.62 4.88
N ASN A 16 17.52 -6.03 5.98
CA ASN A 16 16.09 -5.85 6.26
C ASN A 16 15.39 -4.85 5.32
N TYR A 17 16.13 -4.05 4.56
CA TYR A 17 15.59 -3.11 3.57
C TYR A 17 15.70 -3.64 2.14
N ARG A 18 16.11 -4.90 1.96
CA ARG A 18 16.19 -5.50 0.64
C ARG A 18 14.81 -5.47 -0.02
N PRO A 19 14.71 -5.01 -1.29
CA PRO A 19 13.44 -4.99 -1.99
C PRO A 19 12.78 -6.36 -2.04
N VAL A 20 11.48 -6.39 -1.74
CA VAL A 20 10.63 -7.56 -1.89
C VAL A 20 9.63 -7.24 -2.98
N ASP A 21 9.85 -7.77 -4.18
CA ASP A 21 9.00 -7.50 -5.35
C ASP A 21 8.04 -8.65 -5.65
N LEU A 22 7.66 -9.39 -4.60
CA LEU A 22 6.82 -10.58 -4.70
C LEU A 22 5.36 -10.22 -4.43
N GLU A 23 4.53 -10.32 -5.46
CA GLU A 23 3.08 -10.37 -5.28
C GLU A 23 2.68 -11.83 -5.07
N LEU A 24 1.88 -12.08 -4.04
CA LEU A 24 1.57 -13.43 -3.58
C LEU A 24 0.11 -13.51 -3.18
N TRP A 25 -0.46 -14.70 -3.36
CA TRP A 25 -1.72 -15.08 -2.76
C TRP A 25 -1.54 -16.43 -2.06
N SER A 26 -1.72 -16.43 -0.75
CA SER A 26 -1.63 -17.63 0.07
C SER A 26 -2.93 -17.87 0.82
N HIS A 27 -3.42 -19.10 0.69
CA HIS A 27 -4.57 -19.60 1.41
C HIS A 27 -4.13 -20.50 2.54
N ASP A 28 -4.89 -20.46 3.63
CA ASP A 28 -4.76 -21.39 4.75
C ASP A 28 -3.32 -21.45 5.31
N LEU A 29 -2.82 -20.29 5.73
CA LEU A 29 -1.52 -20.17 6.36
C LEU A 29 -1.49 -21.01 7.64
N GLY A 30 -0.38 -21.73 7.84
CA GLY A 30 -0.18 -22.51 9.06
C GLY A 30 -0.17 -21.62 10.29
N VAL A 31 -1.07 -21.90 11.23
CA VAL A 31 -1.16 -21.19 12.52
C VAL A 31 -0.60 -22.09 13.61
N THR A 32 0.33 -21.56 14.42
CA THR A 32 0.97 -22.30 15.51
C THR A 32 0.20 -22.22 16.84
N CYS A 33 -0.83 -21.38 16.90
CA CYS A 33 -1.68 -21.14 18.06
C CYS A 33 -3.17 -21.06 17.66
N GLU A 34 -4.05 -20.87 18.65
CA GLU A 34 -5.47 -20.72 18.39
C GLU A 34 -5.80 -19.33 17.82
N VAL A 35 -6.54 -19.29 16.71
CA VAL A 35 -7.11 -18.04 16.17
C VAL A 35 -8.36 -17.67 16.97
N PRO A 36 -8.46 -16.45 17.53
CA PRO A 36 -9.62 -16.05 18.32
C PRO A 36 -10.93 -16.20 17.53
N ALA A 37 -11.88 -16.95 18.07
CA ALA A 37 -13.12 -17.32 17.38
C ALA A 37 -13.98 -16.13 16.91
N GLY A 38 -13.89 -14.99 17.58
CA GLY A 38 -14.62 -13.77 17.21
C GLY A 38 -13.94 -12.88 16.17
N LEU A 39 -12.70 -13.21 15.76
CA LEU A 39 -11.93 -12.38 14.83
C LEU A 39 -12.29 -12.74 13.39
N HIS A 40 -12.97 -11.81 12.72
CA HIS A 40 -13.38 -11.96 11.32
C HIS A 40 -13.16 -10.67 10.56
N GLY A 41 -12.48 -10.78 9.43
CA GLY A 41 -12.29 -9.66 8.52
C GLY A 41 -10.86 -9.54 7.98
N PRO A 42 -10.64 -8.52 7.14
CA PRO A 42 -9.32 -8.18 6.63
C PRO A 42 -8.57 -7.21 7.57
N LEU A 43 -7.27 -7.41 7.67
CA LEU A 43 -6.30 -6.45 8.17
C LEU A 43 -5.44 -6.01 6.99
N PHE A 44 -5.46 -4.71 6.70
CA PHE A 44 -4.63 -4.12 5.65
C PHE A 44 -3.42 -3.43 6.27
N CYS A 45 -2.25 -3.67 5.70
CA CYS A 45 -1.05 -2.88 5.96
C CYS A 45 -0.33 -2.60 4.65
N ASN A 46 0.68 -1.75 4.69
CA ASN A 46 1.53 -1.47 3.54
C ASN A 46 3.00 -1.58 3.88
N ALA A 47 3.77 -1.91 2.85
CA ALA A 47 5.22 -1.85 2.88
C ALA A 47 5.70 -0.99 1.73
N SER A 48 6.80 -0.30 1.95
CA SER A 48 7.55 0.37 0.90
C SER A 48 8.47 -0.64 0.21
N THR A 49 8.21 -0.96 -1.06
CA THR A 49 9.10 -1.79 -1.89
C THR A 49 9.61 -1.03 -3.11
N ARG A 50 10.61 -1.56 -3.81
CA ARG A 50 11.13 -0.94 -5.03
C ARG A 50 10.92 -1.80 -6.27
N GLN A 51 10.16 -1.28 -7.21
CA GLN A 51 10.14 -1.83 -8.57
C GLN A 51 11.50 -1.69 -9.32
N LEU A 52 12.31 -0.66 -9.02
CA LEU A 52 13.58 -0.36 -9.69
C LEU A 52 14.65 0.24 -8.75
N THR A 53 15.93 0.06 -9.10
CA THR A 53 17.12 0.67 -8.45
C THR A 53 17.02 2.20 -8.43
N PRO A 54 17.41 2.89 -7.34
CA PRO A 54 17.36 4.35 -7.30
C PRO A 54 18.34 4.97 -8.28
N LEU A 55 18.05 6.22 -8.65
CA LEU A 55 18.90 7.03 -9.53
C LEU A 55 19.96 7.84 -8.75
N CYS A 56 19.82 7.95 -7.42
CA CYS A 56 20.71 8.73 -6.57
C CYS A 56 21.09 7.99 -5.28
N THR A 57 22.17 8.46 -4.66
CA THR A 57 22.73 7.96 -3.40
C THR A 57 22.01 8.46 -2.15
N ASP A 58 21.03 9.36 -2.31
CA ASP A 58 20.25 9.94 -1.21
C ASP A 58 18.83 9.34 -1.17
N HIS A 59 18.69 8.09 -1.62
CA HIS A 59 17.37 7.46 -1.66
C HIS A 59 16.88 7.15 -0.25
N TYR A 60 15.64 7.55 0.04
CA TYR A 60 14.95 7.24 1.30
C TYR A 60 13.75 6.31 1.11
N LEU A 61 13.44 5.52 2.15
CA LEU A 61 12.43 4.45 2.11
C LEU A 61 11.05 4.93 1.63
N PHE A 62 10.59 6.09 2.08
CA PHE A 62 9.29 6.65 1.70
C PHE A 62 9.23 7.22 0.27
N PHE A 63 10.36 7.27 -0.44
CA PHE A 63 10.39 7.55 -1.88
C PHE A 63 10.27 6.27 -2.72
N SER A 64 10.07 5.13 -2.08
CA SER A 64 9.86 3.85 -2.74
C SER A 64 8.45 3.72 -3.32
N LYS A 65 8.13 2.59 -3.94
CA LYS A 65 6.75 2.25 -4.30
C LYS A 65 6.09 1.60 -3.08
N ALA A 66 4.77 1.58 -3.08
CA ALA A 66 4.03 0.93 -2.02
C ALA A 66 3.49 -0.43 -2.50
N MET A 67 3.50 -1.39 -1.60
CA MET A 67 2.75 -2.63 -1.66
C MET A 67 1.68 -2.59 -0.59
N VAL A 68 0.55 -3.23 -0.88
CA VAL A 68 -0.47 -3.52 0.11
C VAL A 68 -0.43 -5.01 0.43
N ASN A 69 -0.58 -5.30 1.71
CA ASN A 69 -0.74 -6.63 2.24
C ASN A 69 -2.12 -6.69 2.92
N ALA A 70 -2.86 -7.75 2.65
CA ALA A 70 -4.18 -8.00 3.23
C ALA A 70 -4.20 -9.40 3.85
N GLY A 71 -4.06 -9.43 5.17
CA GLY A 71 -4.32 -10.64 5.96
C GLY A 71 -5.81 -10.76 6.20
N ARG A 72 -6.42 -11.90 5.91
CA ARG A 72 -7.86 -12.13 6.14
C ARG A 72 -8.09 -13.35 7.00
N ILE A 73 -8.91 -13.17 8.02
CA ILE A 73 -9.34 -14.25 8.92
C ILE A 73 -10.81 -14.56 8.68
N LYS A 74 -11.12 -15.83 8.42
CA LYS A 74 -12.47 -16.34 8.24
C LYS A 74 -12.54 -17.78 8.75
N TYR A 75 -13.45 -18.07 9.68
CA TYR A 75 -13.64 -19.42 10.25
C TYR A 75 -12.32 -20.07 10.72
N SER A 76 -11.51 -19.32 11.48
CA SER A 76 -10.17 -19.74 11.94
C SER A 76 -9.12 -20.01 10.87
N GLN A 77 -9.45 -19.82 9.59
CA GLN A 77 -8.48 -19.85 8.49
C GLN A 77 -7.89 -18.46 8.28
N VAL A 78 -6.58 -18.42 8.08
CA VAL A 78 -5.83 -17.20 7.78
C VAL A 78 -5.37 -17.26 6.32
N SER A 79 -5.59 -16.19 5.58
CA SER A 79 -5.09 -16.02 4.22
C SER A 79 -4.35 -14.71 4.10
N ASP A 80 -3.36 -14.63 3.22
CA ASP A 80 -2.63 -13.41 2.92
C ASP A 80 -2.69 -13.14 1.41
N ARG A 81 -2.82 -11.87 1.07
CA ARG A 81 -2.63 -11.39 -0.30
C ARG A 81 -1.75 -10.16 -0.28
N THR A 82 -0.77 -10.15 -1.17
CA THR A 82 0.17 -9.05 -1.34
C THR A 82 0.14 -8.58 -2.78
N HIS A 83 -0.04 -7.27 -3.00
CA HIS A 83 -0.15 -6.68 -4.35
C HIS A 83 0.48 -5.27 -4.39
N CYS A 84 1.09 -4.87 -5.51
CA CYS A 84 1.62 -3.51 -5.66
C CYS A 84 0.54 -2.52 -6.12
N PHE A 85 0.61 -1.29 -5.62
CA PHE A 85 -0.27 -0.21 -6.11
C PHE A 85 0.04 0.16 -7.56
N ARG A 86 -0.94 0.02 -8.46
CA ARG A 86 -0.81 0.33 -9.88
C ARG A 86 -1.07 1.82 -10.15
N THR A 87 -0.27 2.68 -9.53
CA THR A 87 -0.27 4.13 -9.76
C THR A 87 0.11 4.47 -11.22
N LYS A 88 -0.19 5.69 -11.70
CA LYS A 88 0.22 6.15 -13.04
C LYS A 88 1.72 5.97 -13.24
N GLU A 89 2.49 6.26 -12.20
CA GLU A 89 3.94 6.14 -12.16
C GLU A 89 4.41 4.68 -12.14
N PHE A 90 3.67 3.77 -11.51
CA PHE A 90 3.99 2.33 -11.56
C PHE A 90 3.85 1.80 -12.99
N ASN A 91 2.78 2.20 -13.67
CA ASN A 91 2.53 1.78 -15.04
C ASN A 91 3.50 2.44 -16.03
N SER A 92 3.89 3.70 -15.83
CA SER A 92 4.85 4.39 -16.71
C SER A 92 6.26 3.78 -16.63
N GLN A 93 6.64 3.20 -15.49
CA GLN A 93 7.95 2.55 -15.27
C GLN A 93 8.08 1.16 -15.93
N LYS A 94 7.02 0.65 -16.58
CA LYS A 94 7.09 -0.57 -17.43
C LYS A 94 7.71 -0.31 -18.81
N HIS A 95 7.77 0.94 -19.24
CA HIS A 95 8.55 1.37 -20.40
C HIS A 95 9.84 1.99 -19.87
N PRO A 96 11.00 1.80 -20.53
CA PRO A 96 12.24 2.34 -20.01
C PRO A 96 12.07 3.85 -19.90
N VAL A 97 12.67 4.43 -18.86
CA VAL A 97 12.75 5.87 -18.54
C VAL A 97 11.98 6.26 -17.26
N ASN A 98 12.75 6.16 -16.16
CA ASN A 98 12.77 7.00 -14.97
C ASN A 98 11.54 7.11 -14.03
N ARG A 99 11.88 7.33 -12.75
CA ARG A 99 10.99 7.33 -11.59
C ARG A 99 10.37 8.71 -11.33
N LEU A 100 9.08 8.76 -10.95
CA LEU A 100 8.29 10.00 -10.79
C LEU A 100 7.54 10.17 -9.43
N VAL A 101 8.12 9.81 -8.26
CA VAL A 101 7.62 10.14 -6.87
C VAL A 101 6.57 9.16 -6.21
N SER A 102 6.06 9.48 -4.99
CA SER A 102 5.98 8.71 -3.68
C SER A 102 4.68 7.91 -3.34
N THR A 103 4.71 7.14 -2.23
CA THR A 103 3.91 5.98 -1.74
C THR A 103 2.50 6.25 -1.20
N ALA A 104 1.67 5.20 -1.16
CA ALA A 104 0.30 5.18 -0.61
C ALA A 104 0.13 4.26 0.64
N PHE A 105 -0.82 4.57 1.54
CA PHE A 105 -1.10 4.01 2.88
C PHE A 105 -2.59 3.62 3.02
N PRO A 106 -2.93 2.35 3.25
CA PRO A 106 -4.32 1.89 3.21
C PRO A 106 -5.16 2.36 4.43
N ALA A 107 -6.43 2.72 4.19
CA ALA A 107 -7.50 3.05 5.14
C ALA A 107 -8.83 2.47 4.61
N VAL A 108 -9.78 2.09 5.48
CA VAL A 108 -11.04 1.45 5.04
C VAL A 108 -12.30 2.19 5.54
N PRO A 109 -12.68 3.33 4.95
CA PRO A 109 -14.02 3.89 5.09
C PRO A 109 -15.04 3.13 4.22
N ASN A 110 -16.21 2.81 4.80
CA ASN A 110 -17.41 2.36 4.07
C ASN A 110 -17.26 1.08 3.21
N GLY A 111 -16.39 0.15 3.62
CA GLY A 111 -16.18 -1.12 2.91
C GLY A 111 -15.29 -1.02 1.67
N GLN A 112 -14.75 0.18 1.37
CA GLN A 112 -13.79 0.43 0.31
C GLN A 112 -12.39 0.59 0.91
N VAL A 113 -11.36 0.10 0.23
CA VAL A 113 -9.98 0.27 0.66
C VAL A 113 -9.37 1.47 -0.07
N PHE A 114 -8.83 2.42 0.68
CA PHE A 114 -8.22 3.65 0.20
C PHE A 114 -6.74 3.62 0.50
N ALA A 115 -5.87 3.81 -0.48
CA ALA A 115 -4.45 3.99 -0.22
C ALA A 115 -4.03 5.45 -0.38
N HIS A 116 -3.50 6.04 0.68
CA HIS A 116 -3.20 7.46 0.83
C HIS A 116 -1.70 7.75 0.74
N GLY A 117 -1.25 8.67 -0.09
CA GLY A 117 0.10 9.24 0.07
C GLY A 117 0.01 10.65 0.60
N GLU A 118 0.92 11.06 1.49
CA GLU A 118 0.93 12.43 2.06
C GLU A 118 0.95 13.55 0.99
N PHE A 119 1.42 13.23 -0.23
CA PHE A 119 1.59 14.18 -1.32
C PHE A 119 0.71 13.91 -2.54
N ASN A 120 -0.18 12.92 -2.46
CA ASN A 120 -0.96 12.43 -3.61
C ASN A 120 -2.46 12.37 -3.29
N PHE A 121 -3.27 12.25 -4.35
CA PHE A 121 -4.65 11.81 -4.18
C PHE A 121 -4.68 10.36 -3.66
N PRO A 122 -5.63 10.03 -2.78
CA PRO A 122 -5.90 8.64 -2.43
C PRO A 122 -6.29 7.81 -3.65
N VAL A 123 -6.06 6.51 -3.54
CA VAL A 123 -6.38 5.52 -4.56
C VAL A 123 -7.37 4.51 -4.00
N PHE A 124 -8.45 4.22 -4.71
CA PHE A 124 -9.32 3.10 -4.38
C PHE A 124 -8.71 1.77 -4.79
N LEU A 125 -8.86 0.79 -3.91
CA LEU A 125 -8.59 -0.61 -4.18
C LEU A 125 -9.85 -1.44 -4.02
N ASP A 126 -9.97 -2.48 -4.86
CA ASP A 126 -10.90 -3.58 -4.61
C ASP A 126 -10.44 -4.32 -3.32
N PRO A 127 -11.31 -4.48 -2.31
CA PRO A 127 -10.96 -5.07 -1.03
C PRO A 127 -10.68 -6.59 -1.07
N GLY A 128 -11.15 -7.28 -2.11
CA GLY A 128 -10.93 -8.71 -2.32
C GLY A 128 -9.72 -9.01 -3.19
N THR A 129 -9.47 -8.19 -4.21
CA THR A 129 -8.40 -8.41 -5.19
C THR A 129 -7.15 -7.59 -4.92
N LEU A 130 -7.27 -6.44 -4.26
CA LEU A 130 -6.27 -5.38 -4.10
C LEU A 130 -5.89 -4.68 -5.41
N GLU A 131 -6.68 -4.86 -6.46
CA GLU A 131 -6.49 -4.15 -7.71
C GLU A 131 -6.80 -2.66 -7.54
N THR A 132 -5.99 -1.83 -8.19
CA THR A 132 -6.19 -0.37 -8.20
C THR A 132 -7.35 -0.02 -9.13
N GLU A 133 -8.41 0.55 -8.56
CA GLU A 133 -9.61 0.93 -9.32
C GLU A 133 -9.47 2.32 -9.93
N LYS A 134 -9.30 3.36 -9.09
CA LYS A 134 -9.24 4.75 -9.52
C LYS A 134 -8.61 5.67 -8.47
N LEU A 135 -8.20 6.86 -8.89
CA LEU A 135 -7.90 7.96 -7.97
C LEU A 135 -9.20 8.49 -7.35
N TRP A 136 -9.14 8.93 -6.09
CA TRP A 136 -10.24 9.61 -5.43
C TRP A 136 -9.99 11.12 -5.40
N ASP A 137 -10.91 11.87 -6.00
CA ASP A 137 -10.91 13.33 -6.07
C ASP A 137 -12.27 13.93 -5.63
N ALA A 138 -13.07 13.15 -4.88
CA ALA A 138 -14.43 13.50 -4.46
C ALA A 138 -15.34 13.96 -5.63
N ASP A 139 -15.30 13.22 -6.76
CA ASP A 139 -16.04 13.54 -7.99
C ASP A 139 -15.63 14.90 -8.56
N GLY A 140 -14.32 15.13 -8.60
CA GLY A 140 -13.71 16.37 -9.06
C GLY A 140 -13.90 17.57 -8.12
N LYS A 141 -14.33 17.36 -6.87
CA LYS A 141 -14.52 18.44 -5.87
C LYS A 141 -13.31 18.66 -4.96
N TYR A 142 -12.35 17.73 -4.97
CA TYR A 142 -11.14 17.79 -4.15
C TYR A 142 -9.92 18.01 -5.04
N TYR A 143 -9.08 18.99 -4.69
CA TYR A 143 -7.99 19.47 -5.56
C TYR A 143 -6.60 19.48 -4.89
N SER A 144 -6.46 18.85 -3.73
CA SER A 144 -5.22 18.88 -2.93
C SER A 144 -4.74 17.47 -2.58
N ALA A 145 -3.53 17.35 -2.03
CA ALA A 145 -3.09 16.12 -1.37
C ALA A 145 -3.97 15.83 -0.13
N LEU A 146 -4.15 14.55 0.21
CA LEU A 146 -4.84 14.12 1.43
C LEU A 146 -3.82 13.47 2.38
N ASN A 147 -3.98 13.70 3.69
CA ASN A 147 -3.08 13.09 4.68
C ASN A 147 -3.16 11.55 4.67
N ALA A 148 -2.04 10.90 5.01
CA ALA A 148 -1.99 9.44 5.14
C ALA A 148 -2.63 8.92 6.44
N HIS A 149 -3.04 9.85 7.30
CA HIS A 149 -3.55 9.56 8.64
C HIS A 149 -4.97 10.12 8.80
N PRO A 150 -5.98 9.61 8.08
CA PRO A 150 -7.35 10.04 8.25
C PRO A 150 -7.85 9.64 9.64
N LYS A 151 -8.76 10.44 10.20
CA LYS A 151 -9.41 10.16 11.49
C LYS A 151 -10.88 9.95 11.23
N VAL A 152 -11.42 8.84 11.75
CA VAL A 152 -12.87 8.59 11.71
C VAL A 152 -13.48 9.22 12.96
N PRO A 153 -14.37 10.23 12.82
CA PRO A 153 -15.03 10.80 13.99
C PRO A 153 -15.97 9.75 14.59
N LEU A 154 -15.99 9.67 15.92
CA LEU A 154 -17.05 8.94 16.62
C LEU A 154 -18.34 9.73 16.41
N ALA A 155 -19.35 9.10 15.79
CA ALA A 155 -20.67 9.70 15.72
C ALA A 155 -21.20 9.88 17.16
N ARG A 156 -21.55 11.11 17.55
CA ARG A 156 -22.39 11.29 18.74
C ARG A 156 -23.74 10.63 18.44
N PRO A 157 -24.33 9.85 19.37
CA PRO A 157 -25.68 9.35 19.16
C PRO A 157 -26.58 10.54 18.86
N LEU A 158 -27.27 10.50 17.72
CA LEU A 158 -28.32 11.46 17.39
C LEU A 158 -29.29 11.43 18.58
N ALA A 159 -29.35 12.53 19.34
CA ALA A 159 -30.39 12.69 20.33
C ALA A 159 -31.72 12.57 19.59
N ARG A 160 -32.48 11.51 19.88
CA ARG A 160 -33.86 11.40 19.42
C ARG A 160 -34.61 12.57 20.03
N LEU A 161 -34.99 13.54 19.20
CA LEU A 161 -36.03 14.53 19.51
C LEU A 161 -37.40 13.86 19.39
#